data_AF-A0A2G6BUL3-F1
#
_entry.id   AF-A0A2G6BUL3-F1
#
_cell.length_a   1.000
_cell.length_b   1.000
_cell.length_c   1.000
_cell.angle_alpha   90.00
_cell.angle_beta   90.00
_cell.angle_gamma   90.00
#
_symmetry.space_group_name_H-M   'P 1'
#
loop_
_entity.id
_entity.type
_entity.pdbx_description
1 polymer ?
#
loop_
_entity_poly.entity_id
_entity_poly.type
_entity_poly.pdbx_seq_one_letter_code
_entity_poly.pdbx_strand_id
1 'polypeptide(L)'
;MKSKFIPIIFVIASFFVLLNADEKVIFDKNDNIVKAAAKYEFPVKKMVEYLDNYHIRIDLKKGDGEKSLKDFNIDEKILLQAKKDFEKYKVRFGLGITLVGMLVVFISLMLIGIIISQMEHITKYEERKRKKKEEIAAKKVFHTSCGKISTSETEVSMNSIAAVITALHIHRLEAEESHKLHLTWKRTPVSVWRASFKTMMPNKEYNYTKRTR
;
A
#
# COMPACT_ATOMS: atom_id res chain seq x y z
N MET A 1 9.93 9.22 -31.72
CA MET A 1 9.71 9.26 -30.26
C MET A 1 11.00 9.29 -29.42
N LYS A 2 12.18 9.63 -29.99
CA LYS A 2 13.49 9.55 -29.30
C LYS A 2 14.11 10.89 -28.84
N SER A 3 13.61 12.06 -29.27
CA SER A 3 14.26 13.35 -28.96
C SER A 3 13.83 14.00 -27.63
N LYS A 4 12.73 13.55 -27.01
CA LYS A 4 12.20 14.20 -25.78
C LYS A 4 12.92 13.79 -24.49
N PHE A 5 13.76 12.74 -24.51
CA PHE A 5 14.48 12.26 -23.32
C PHE A 5 15.90 12.83 -23.19
N ILE A 6 16.49 13.35 -24.27
CA ILE A 6 17.83 13.94 -24.28
C ILE A 6 17.97 15.15 -23.33
N PRO A 7 17.02 16.12 -23.27
CA PRO A 7 17.16 17.25 -22.35
C PRO A 7 17.04 16.83 -20.89
N ILE A 8 16.23 15.80 -20.59
CA ILE A 8 16.04 15.29 -19.22
C ILE A 8 17.32 14.62 -18.72
N ILE A 9 17.97 13.81 -19.55
CA ILE A 9 19.25 13.16 -19.21
C ILE A 9 20.35 14.21 -18.98
N PHE A 10 20.37 15.29 -19.76
CA PHE A 10 21.35 16.37 -19.61
C PHE A 10 21.15 17.16 -18.31
N VAL A 11 19.90 17.41 -17.91
CA VAL A 11 19.58 18.06 -16.62
C VAL A 11 19.97 17.17 -15.44
N ILE A 12 19.71 15.86 -15.53
CA ILE A 12 20.09 14.90 -14.47
C ILE A 12 21.62 14.80 -14.36
N ALA A 13 22.33 14.76 -15.49
CA ALA A 13 23.80 14.71 -15.50
C ALA A 13 24.44 16.00 -14.95
N SER A 14 23.90 17.17 -15.33
CA SER A 14 24.34 18.46 -14.80
C SER A 14 24.17 18.57 -13.28
N PHE A 15 23.05 18.05 -12.75
CA PHE A 15 22.80 18.04 -11.32
C PHE A 15 23.78 17.14 -10.55
N PHE A 16 24.17 16.01 -11.14
CA PHE A 16 25.16 15.11 -10.54
C PHE A 16 26.58 15.66 -10.52
N VAL A 17 26.96 16.47 -11.53
CA VAL A 17 28.29 17.09 -11.58
C VAL A 17 28.44 18.20 -10.53
N LEU A 18 27.39 18.99 -10.30
CA LEU A 18 27.40 20.04 -9.28
C LEU A 18 27.48 19.49 -7.84
N LEU A 19 27.04 18.26 -7.61
CA LEU A 19 27.09 17.61 -6.30
C LEU A 19 28.45 16.98 -5.93
N ASN A 20 29.41 16.90 -6.86
CA ASN A 20 30.72 16.26 -6.66
C ASN A 20 31.89 17.25 -6.65
N ALA A 21 31.65 18.53 -6.38
CA ALA A 21 32.73 19.50 -6.22
C ALA A 21 33.45 19.24 -4.88
N ASP A 22 34.60 18.57 -4.93
CA ASP A 22 35.45 18.33 -3.76
C ASP A 22 36.06 19.65 -3.26
N GLU A 23 35.52 20.18 -2.16
CA GLU A 23 36.08 21.33 -1.47
C GLU A 23 37.32 20.92 -0.66
N LYS A 24 38.47 21.56 -0.94
CA LYS A 24 39.71 21.34 -0.18
C LYS A 24 39.62 22.03 1.17
N VAL A 25 39.28 21.28 2.20
CA VAL A 25 39.22 21.76 3.59
C VAL A 25 40.62 21.77 4.22
N ILE A 26 41.03 22.92 4.76
CA ILE A 26 42.34 23.11 5.43
C ILE A 26 42.29 22.53 6.86
N PHE A 27 43.17 21.58 7.17
CA PHE A 27 43.29 20.97 8.50
C PHE A 27 43.97 21.91 9.50
N ASP A 28 43.34 22.11 10.66
CA ASP A 28 43.96 22.76 11.81
C ASP A 28 43.94 21.79 12.99
N LYS A 29 45.13 21.47 13.51
CA LYS A 29 45.32 20.49 14.59
C LYS A 29 44.80 21.02 15.94
N ASN A 30 44.67 22.34 16.11
CA ASN A 30 44.18 22.94 17.35
C ASN A 30 42.65 22.95 17.46
N ASP A 31 41.93 22.65 16.38
CA ASP A 31 40.48 22.71 16.39
C ASP A 31 39.86 21.67 17.34
N ASN A 32 38.71 22.02 17.91
CA ASN A 32 37.89 21.08 18.67
C ASN A 32 37.14 20.17 17.69
N ILE A 33 36.75 18.98 18.15
CA ILE A 33 36.01 17.99 17.34
C ILE A 33 34.73 18.60 16.73
N VAL A 34 34.05 19.47 17.47
CA VAL A 34 32.86 20.19 16.98
C VAL A 34 33.18 21.17 15.85
N LYS A 35 34.31 21.89 15.94
CA LYS A 35 34.76 22.83 14.91
C LYS A 35 35.26 22.11 13.66
N ALA A 36 36.02 21.03 13.83
CA ALA A 36 36.43 20.19 12.71
C ALA A 36 35.22 19.56 12.02
N ALA A 37 34.28 18.98 12.77
CA ALA A 37 33.04 18.45 12.20
C ALA A 37 32.28 19.49 11.36
N ALA A 38 32.19 20.73 11.84
CA ALA A 38 31.56 21.82 11.08
C ALA A 38 32.36 22.19 9.82
N LYS A 39 33.69 22.26 9.90
CA LYS A 39 34.58 22.63 8.78
C LYS A 39 34.65 21.56 7.69
N TYR A 40 34.53 20.30 8.07
CA TYR A 40 34.56 19.15 7.15
C TYR A 40 33.16 18.71 6.67
N GLU A 41 32.11 19.44 7.04
CA GLU A 41 30.69 19.09 6.82
C GLU A 41 30.35 17.65 7.27
N PHE A 42 31.00 17.19 8.32
CA PHE A 42 30.90 15.82 8.80
C PHE A 42 30.08 15.79 10.10
N PRO A 43 28.93 15.08 10.17
CA PRO A 43 28.11 15.10 11.38
C PRO A 43 28.90 14.60 12.61
N VAL A 44 28.94 15.40 13.68
CA VAL A 44 29.75 15.15 14.90
C VAL A 44 29.59 13.71 15.43
N LYS A 45 28.35 13.21 15.49
CA LYS A 45 28.06 11.85 15.96
C LYS A 45 28.68 10.78 15.07
N LYS A 46 28.63 10.99 13.75
CA LYS A 46 29.23 10.08 12.77
C LYS A 46 30.74 10.19 12.75
N MET A 47 31.27 11.40 12.93
CA MET A 47 32.71 11.58 13.10
C MET A 47 33.26 10.79 14.28
N VAL A 48 32.59 10.86 15.43
CA VAL A 48 32.97 10.07 16.60
C VAL A 48 32.81 8.56 16.37
N GLU A 49 31.71 8.11 15.76
CA GLU A 49 31.49 6.69 15.44
C GLU A 49 32.55 6.13 14.48
N TYR A 50 32.92 6.87 13.44
CA TYR A 50 33.96 6.45 12.51
C TYR A 50 35.36 6.56 13.10
N LEU A 51 35.62 7.51 14.01
CA LEU A 51 36.89 7.59 14.75
C LEU A 51 37.04 6.46 15.77
N ASP A 52 35.96 5.98 16.37
CA ASP A 52 35.97 4.83 17.28
C ASP A 52 36.41 3.54 16.56
N ASN A 53 36.07 3.40 15.27
CA ASN A 53 36.59 2.32 14.41
C ASN A 53 38.12 2.35 14.23
N TYR A 54 38.77 3.50 14.45
CA TYR A 54 40.23 3.65 14.45
C TYR A 54 40.84 3.62 15.85
N HIS A 55 40.12 3.08 16.85
CA HIS A 55 40.52 3.00 18.26
C HIS A 55 40.65 4.35 18.98
N ILE A 56 40.07 5.43 18.44
CA ILE A 56 40.04 6.75 19.08
C ILE A 56 38.69 6.90 19.79
N ARG A 57 38.64 6.50 21.07
CA ARG A 57 37.43 6.58 21.88
C ARG A 57 37.17 8.02 22.33
N ILE A 58 36.15 8.64 21.75
CA ILE A 58 35.68 9.98 22.11
C ILE A 58 34.28 9.85 22.72
N ASP A 59 34.14 10.15 24.01
CA ASP A 59 32.84 10.15 24.69
C ASP A 59 32.26 11.57 24.74
N LEU A 60 31.41 11.91 23.76
CA LEU A 60 30.69 13.20 23.71
C LEU A 60 29.90 13.51 25.01
N LYS A 61 29.48 12.48 25.75
CA LYS A 61 28.74 12.61 27.01
C LYS A 61 29.61 12.99 28.22
N LYS A 62 30.93 12.81 28.13
CA LYS A 62 31.90 13.10 29.19
C LYS A 62 32.57 14.48 29.05
N GLY A 63 32.14 15.29 28.08
CA GLY A 63 32.75 16.60 27.80
C GLY A 63 33.96 16.53 26.86
N ASP A 64 34.24 15.38 26.25
CA ASP A 64 35.38 15.18 25.35
C ASP A 64 35.27 15.94 24.01
N GLY A 65 34.11 16.55 23.72
CA GLY A 65 33.90 17.38 22.54
C GLY A 65 34.63 18.73 22.56
N GLU A 66 35.10 19.17 23.73
CA GLU A 66 35.84 20.44 23.92
C GLU A 66 37.37 20.26 23.86
N LYS A 67 37.85 19.02 23.88
CA LYS A 67 39.28 18.70 23.78
C LYS A 67 39.78 18.87 22.35
N SER A 68 41.04 19.27 22.21
CA SER A 68 41.64 19.57 20.90
C SER A 68 41.98 18.28 20.16
N LEU A 69 41.94 18.29 18.83
CA LEU A 69 42.30 17.13 17.99
C LEU A 69 43.74 16.64 18.27
N LYS A 70 44.62 17.52 18.77
CA LYS A 70 45.95 17.17 19.28
C LYS A 70 45.91 16.17 20.44
N ASP A 71 44.98 16.32 21.36
CA ASP A 71 44.91 15.53 22.60
C ASP A 71 44.53 14.07 22.31
N PHE A 72 43.84 13.83 21.19
CA PHE A 72 43.45 12.52 20.71
C PHE A 72 44.43 11.91 19.70
N ASN A 73 45.55 12.59 19.41
CA ASN A 73 46.54 12.19 18.41
C ASN A 73 45.91 11.89 17.02
N ILE A 74 44.88 12.66 16.64
CA ILE A 74 44.19 12.48 15.36
C ILE A 74 45.05 13.08 14.25
N ASP A 75 45.55 12.22 13.37
CA ASP A 75 46.25 12.63 12.14
C ASP A 75 45.25 13.03 11.04
N GLU A 76 45.64 13.97 10.19
CA GLU A 76 44.82 14.46 9.07
C GLU A 76 44.40 13.30 8.16
N LYS A 77 45.30 12.32 7.97
CA LYS A 77 45.05 11.12 7.16
C LYS A 77 43.91 10.28 7.71
N ILE A 78 43.81 10.13 9.02
CA ILE A 78 42.76 9.33 9.68
C ILE A 78 41.41 10.02 9.51
N LEU A 79 41.37 11.34 9.69
CA LEU A 79 40.15 12.14 9.53
C LEU A 79 39.64 12.11 8.09
N LEU A 80 40.55 12.23 7.12
CA LEU A 80 40.22 12.21 5.70
C LEU A 80 39.80 10.80 5.23
N GLN A 81 40.37 9.74 5.80
CA GLN A 81 39.95 8.37 5.56
C GLN A 81 38.57 8.07 6.16
N ALA A 82 38.33 8.51 7.41
CA ALA A 82 37.02 8.43 8.05
C ALA A 82 35.93 9.16 7.24
N LYS A 83 36.24 10.34 6.68
CA LYS A 83 35.33 11.07 5.78
C LYS A 83 35.03 10.27 4.51
N LYS A 84 36.04 9.73 3.84
CA LYS A 84 35.86 8.91 2.63
C LYS A 84 35.00 7.68 2.89
N ASP A 85 35.21 7.01 4.01
CA ASP A 85 34.43 5.83 4.39
C ASP A 85 32.97 6.20 4.73
N PHE A 86 32.75 7.36 5.37
CA PHE A 86 31.42 7.90 5.61
C PHE A 86 30.69 8.25 4.30
N GLU A 87 31.33 8.96 3.38
CA GLU A 87 30.73 9.33 2.10
C GLU A 87 30.40 8.11 1.25
N LYS A 88 31.31 7.13 1.18
CA LYS A 88 31.08 5.86 0.48
C LYS A 88 29.89 5.11 1.08
N TYR A 89 29.78 5.06 2.41
CA TYR A 89 28.65 4.45 3.08
C TYR A 89 27.34 5.21 2.82
N LYS A 90 27.35 6.54 2.92
CA LYS A 90 26.20 7.41 2.64
C LYS A 90 25.66 7.18 1.23
N VAL A 91 26.54 7.16 0.23
CA VAL A 91 26.17 6.90 -1.17
C VAL A 91 25.61 5.48 -1.33
N ARG A 92 26.29 4.47 -0.78
CA ARG A 92 25.83 3.06 -0.88
C ARG A 92 24.48 2.85 -0.19
N PHE A 93 24.28 3.45 0.97
CA PHE A 93 23.04 3.37 1.73
C PHE A 93 21.90 4.10 1.01
N GLY A 94 22.15 5.31 0.51
CA GLY A 94 21.20 6.07 -0.29
C GLY A 94 20.78 5.31 -1.56
N LEU A 95 21.74 4.75 -2.30
CA LEU A 95 21.48 3.89 -3.46
C LEU A 95 20.69 2.63 -3.09
N GLY A 96 20.98 2.03 -1.94
CA GLY A 96 20.23 0.87 -1.44
C GLY A 96 18.75 1.20 -1.19
N ILE A 97 18.48 2.31 -0.52
CA ILE A 97 17.10 2.75 -0.22
C ILE A 97 16.34 3.06 -1.51
N THR A 98 16.95 3.79 -2.44
CA THR A 98 16.28 4.14 -3.71
C THR A 98 16.03 2.91 -4.57
N LEU A 99 16.95 1.94 -4.60
CA LEU A 99 16.79 0.69 -5.32
C LEU A 99 15.66 -0.17 -4.73
N VAL A 100 15.60 -0.31 -3.41
CA VAL A 100 14.49 -1.00 -2.73
C VAL A 100 13.17 -0.28 -2.97
N GLY A 101 13.15 1.05 -2.86
CA GLY A 101 11.96 1.86 -3.12
C GLY A 101 11.45 1.69 -4.56
N MET A 102 12.34 1.73 -5.54
CA MET A 102 12.00 1.51 -6.94
C MET A 102 11.45 0.10 -7.18
N LEU A 103 12.03 -0.92 -6.54
CA LEU A 103 11.60 -2.31 -6.65
C LEU A 103 10.18 -2.50 -6.10
N VAL A 104 9.87 -1.91 -4.93
CA VAL A 104 8.53 -1.98 -4.33
C VAL A 104 7.48 -1.33 -5.24
N VAL A 105 7.79 -0.15 -5.79
CA VAL A 105 6.90 0.53 -6.74
C VAL A 105 6.68 -0.31 -8.00
N PHE A 106 7.74 -0.93 -8.52
CA PHE A 106 7.65 -1.80 -9.68
C PHE A 106 6.76 -3.03 -9.44
N ILE A 107 6.92 -3.71 -8.29
CA ILE A 107 6.07 -4.85 -7.92
C ILE A 107 4.60 -4.42 -7.78
N SER A 108 4.35 -3.27 -7.16
CA SER A 108 3.00 -2.74 -7.00
C SER A 108 2.31 -2.50 -8.35
N LEU A 109 3.00 -1.81 -9.26
CA LEU A 109 2.49 -1.58 -10.62
C LEU A 109 2.32 -2.87 -11.42
N MET A 110 3.22 -3.85 -11.25
CA MET A 110 3.11 -5.15 -11.89
C MET A 110 1.85 -5.90 -11.44
N LEU A 111 1.57 -5.93 -10.13
CA LEU A 111 0.36 -6.55 -9.59
C LEU A 111 -0.91 -5.87 -10.11
N ILE A 112 -0.94 -4.54 -10.13
CA ILE A 112 -2.07 -3.78 -10.66
C ILE A 112 -2.27 -4.07 -12.15
N GLY A 113 -1.19 -4.14 -12.94
CA GLY A 113 -1.24 -4.53 -14.35
C GLY A 113 -1.81 -5.93 -14.55
N ILE A 114 -1.45 -6.90 -13.69
CA ILE A 114 -2.01 -8.25 -13.71
C ILE A 114 -3.52 -8.22 -13.44
N ILE A 115 -3.96 -7.47 -12.42
CA ILE A 115 -5.38 -7.35 -12.07
C ILE A 115 -6.19 -6.76 -13.24
N ILE A 116 -5.69 -5.67 -13.84
CA ILE A 116 -6.35 -5.03 -14.98
C ILE A 116 -6.42 -5.99 -16.18
N SER A 117 -5.34 -6.71 -16.46
CA SER A 117 -5.29 -7.70 -17.54
C SER A 117 -6.32 -8.82 -17.35
N GLN A 118 -6.49 -9.31 -16.12
CA GLN A 118 -7.49 -10.33 -15.82
C GLN A 118 -8.92 -9.81 -15.96
N MET A 119 -9.19 -8.58 -15.52
CA MET A 119 -10.50 -7.93 -15.70
C MET A 119 -10.84 -7.72 -17.19
N GLU A 120 -9.87 -7.27 -17.97
CA GLU A 120 -10.03 -7.10 -19.42
C GLU A 120 -10.31 -8.44 -20.11
N HIS A 121 -9.61 -9.51 -19.71
CA HIS A 121 -9.81 -10.83 -20.27
C HIS A 121 -11.22 -11.39 -19.99
N ILE A 122 -11.75 -11.18 -18.77
CA ILE A 122 -13.12 -11.57 -18.41
C ILE A 122 -14.14 -10.80 -19.26
N THR A 123 -13.97 -9.48 -19.39
CA THR A 123 -14.89 -8.63 -20.17
C THR A 123 -14.90 -9.03 -21.65
N LYS A 124 -13.72 -9.23 -22.26
CA LYS A 124 -13.60 -9.70 -23.65
C LYS A 124 -14.12 -11.13 -23.86
N TYR A 125 -14.07 -11.97 -22.84
CA TYR A 125 -14.60 -13.33 -22.89
C TYR A 125 -16.14 -13.32 -22.87
N GLU A 126 -16.75 -12.45 -22.07
CA GLU A 126 -18.21 -12.26 -22.06
C GLU A 126 -18.74 -11.68 -23.37
N GLU A 127 -18.06 -10.68 -23.94
CA GLU A 127 -18.43 -10.13 -25.25
C GLU A 127 -18.36 -11.19 -26.37
N ARG A 128 -17.31 -12.02 -26.38
CA ARG A 128 -17.19 -13.13 -27.33
C ARG A 128 -18.28 -14.17 -27.14
N LYS A 129 -18.70 -14.46 -25.92
CA LYS A 129 -19.83 -15.35 -25.63
C LYS A 129 -21.16 -14.77 -26.12
N ARG A 130 -21.39 -13.47 -25.95
CA ARG A 130 -22.60 -12.78 -26.46
C ARG A 130 -22.69 -12.84 -27.98
N LYS A 131 -21.62 -12.44 -28.68
CA LYS A 131 -21.56 -12.48 -30.15
C LYS A 131 -21.80 -13.90 -30.69
N LYS A 132 -21.19 -14.92 -30.06
CA LYS A 132 -21.41 -16.32 -30.45
C LYS A 132 -22.85 -16.80 -30.21
N LYS A 133 -23.51 -16.35 -29.14
CA LYS A 133 -24.93 -16.66 -28.89
C LYS A 133 -25.85 -15.99 -29.92
N GLU A 134 -25.56 -14.75 -30.30
CA GLU A 134 -26.31 -14.00 -31.33
C GLU A 134 -26.16 -14.63 -32.72
N GLU A 135 -24.95 -15.06 -33.10
CA GLU A 135 -24.71 -15.77 -34.37
C GLU A 135 -25.45 -17.12 -34.42
N ILE A 136 -25.47 -17.88 -33.32
CA ILE A 136 -26.20 -19.15 -33.24
C ILE A 136 -27.71 -18.92 -33.30
N ALA A 137 -28.22 -17.84 -32.69
CA ALA A 137 -29.63 -17.48 -32.76
C ALA A 137 -30.03 -17.04 -34.18
N ALA A 138 -29.19 -16.26 -34.87
CA ALA A 138 -29.41 -15.84 -36.25
C ALA A 138 -29.40 -17.02 -37.24
N LYS A 139 -28.51 -18.01 -37.03
CA LYS A 139 -28.40 -19.21 -37.88
C LYS A 139 -29.60 -20.18 -37.75
N LYS A 140 -30.40 -20.07 -36.69
CA LYS A 140 -31.58 -20.92 -36.43
C LYS A 140 -32.89 -20.36 -37.01
N VAL A 141 -32.87 -19.19 -37.65
CA VAL A 141 -34.07 -18.60 -38.27
C VAL A 141 -34.18 -19.07 -39.72
N PHE A 142 -35.07 -20.02 -39.99
CA PHE A 142 -35.42 -20.40 -41.36
C PHE A 142 -36.59 -19.53 -41.86
N HIS A 143 -36.41 -18.91 -43.02
CA HIS A 143 -37.47 -18.16 -43.69
C HIS A 143 -38.28 -19.09 -44.58
N THR A 144 -39.55 -19.31 -44.23
CA THR A 144 -40.56 -19.93 -45.11
C THR A 144 -41.65 -18.91 -45.46
N SER A 145 -42.35 -19.14 -46.57
CA SER A 145 -43.32 -18.21 -47.20
C SER A 145 -44.51 -17.77 -46.31
N CYS A 146 -44.72 -18.43 -45.15
CA CYS A 146 -45.86 -18.17 -44.25
C CYS A 146 -45.45 -17.62 -42.87
N GLY A 147 -44.26 -17.02 -42.74
CA GLY A 147 -43.80 -16.35 -41.52
C GLY A 147 -42.73 -17.11 -40.73
N LYS A 148 -42.09 -16.40 -39.80
CA LYS A 148 -40.94 -16.90 -39.02
C LYS A 148 -41.42 -17.86 -37.92
N ILE A 149 -41.08 -19.13 -38.05
CA ILE A 149 -41.29 -20.12 -36.99
C ILE A 149 -39.94 -20.40 -36.32
N SER A 150 -39.83 -20.08 -35.04
CA SER A 150 -38.71 -20.50 -34.20
C SER A 150 -39.08 -21.84 -33.57
N THR A 151 -38.56 -22.94 -34.10
CA THR A 151 -38.70 -24.27 -33.50
C THR A 151 -37.61 -24.46 -32.46
N SER A 152 -37.98 -24.42 -31.17
CA SER A 152 -37.15 -25.01 -30.11
C SER A 152 -37.62 -26.44 -29.87
N GLU A 153 -37.41 -27.34 -30.83
CA GLU A 153 -37.39 -28.77 -30.53
C GLU A 153 -36.02 -29.11 -29.94
N THR A 154 -35.89 -28.85 -28.65
CA THR A 154 -34.80 -29.43 -27.86
C THR A 154 -35.46 -30.07 -26.65
N GLU A 155 -35.39 -31.41 -26.58
CA GLU A 155 -35.65 -32.16 -25.37
C GLU A 155 -35.01 -31.42 -24.19
N VAL A 156 -35.85 -30.99 -23.25
CA VAL A 156 -35.39 -30.18 -22.12
C VAL A 156 -34.48 -31.08 -21.29
N SER A 157 -33.17 -30.84 -21.37
CA SER A 157 -32.19 -31.69 -20.69
C SER A 157 -32.48 -31.75 -19.19
N MET A 158 -32.37 -32.93 -18.58
CA MET A 158 -32.57 -33.12 -17.14
C MET A 158 -31.74 -32.12 -16.31
N ASN A 159 -30.54 -31.78 -16.79
CA ASN A 159 -29.66 -30.79 -16.18
C ASN A 159 -30.25 -29.37 -16.20
N SER A 160 -30.95 -28.98 -17.28
CA SER A 160 -31.63 -27.69 -17.34
C SER A 160 -32.84 -27.62 -16.41
N ILE A 161 -33.58 -28.72 -16.25
CA ILE A 161 -34.69 -28.79 -15.28
C ILE A 161 -34.13 -28.71 -13.85
N ALA A 162 -33.08 -29.48 -13.55
CA ALA A 162 -32.41 -29.43 -12.26
C ALA A 162 -31.85 -28.04 -11.95
N ALA A 163 -31.23 -27.37 -12.92
CA ALA A 163 -30.72 -26.00 -12.76
C ALA A 163 -31.83 -24.98 -12.50
N VAL A 164 -32.99 -25.11 -13.16
CA VAL A 164 -34.14 -24.24 -12.91
C VAL A 164 -34.72 -24.49 -11.51
N ILE A 165 -34.84 -25.75 -11.09
CA ILE A 165 -35.31 -26.11 -9.76
C ILE A 165 -34.36 -25.59 -8.68
N THR A 166 -33.04 -25.75 -8.85
CA THR A 166 -32.05 -25.25 -7.89
C THR A 166 -32.01 -23.73 -7.86
N ALA A 167 -32.10 -23.05 -9.01
CA ALA A 167 -32.19 -21.60 -9.07
C ALA A 167 -33.44 -21.08 -8.33
N LEU A 168 -34.59 -21.73 -8.52
CA LEU A 168 -35.83 -21.38 -7.84
C LEU A 168 -35.74 -21.63 -6.33
N HIS A 169 -35.07 -22.70 -5.92
CA HIS A 169 -34.81 -23.00 -4.51
C HIS A 169 -33.90 -21.96 -3.85
N ILE A 170 -32.79 -21.58 -4.50
CA ILE A 170 -31.87 -20.55 -4.02
C ILE A 170 -32.59 -19.21 -3.89
N HIS A 171 -33.38 -18.83 -4.91
CA HIS A 171 -34.14 -17.58 -4.88
C HIS A 171 -35.14 -17.54 -3.72
N ARG A 172 -35.82 -18.65 -3.43
CA ARG A 172 -36.72 -18.76 -2.29
C ARG A 172 -35.97 -18.59 -0.95
N LEU A 173 -34.83 -19.25 -0.80
CA LEU A 173 -34.00 -19.13 0.41
C LEU A 173 -33.54 -17.69 0.63
N GLU A 174 -33.07 -17.02 -0.43
CA GLU A 174 -32.63 -15.63 -0.38
C GLU A 174 -33.77 -14.67 0.00
N ALA A 175 -34.99 -14.90 -0.51
CA ALA A 175 -36.17 -14.13 -0.14
C ALA A 175 -36.55 -14.33 1.34
N GLU A 176 -36.49 -15.57 1.84
CA GLU A 176 -36.75 -15.88 3.25
C GLU A 176 -35.69 -15.26 4.18
N GLU A 177 -34.42 -15.30 3.80
CA GLU A 177 -33.32 -14.66 4.55
C GLU A 177 -33.44 -13.14 4.55
N SER A 178 -33.73 -12.54 3.40
CA SER A 178 -33.96 -11.10 3.28
C SER A 178 -35.13 -10.64 4.16
N HIS A 179 -36.21 -11.42 4.20
CA HIS A 179 -37.35 -11.14 5.08
C HIS A 179 -36.99 -11.27 6.56
N LYS A 180 -36.24 -12.31 6.95
CA LYS A 180 -35.74 -12.48 8.32
C LYS A 180 -34.83 -11.33 8.73
N LEU A 181 -33.90 -10.93 7.87
CA LEU A 181 -33.01 -9.79 8.12
C LEU A 181 -33.82 -8.51 8.28
N HIS A 182 -34.77 -8.24 7.39
CA HIS A 182 -35.64 -7.07 7.52
C HIS A 182 -36.42 -7.06 8.84
N LEU A 183 -36.91 -8.22 9.28
CA LEU A 183 -37.55 -8.34 10.60
C LEU A 183 -36.56 -8.10 11.74
N THR A 184 -35.29 -8.48 11.62
CA THR A 184 -34.27 -8.14 12.63
C THR A 184 -33.93 -6.66 12.66
N TRP A 185 -33.85 -6.00 11.50
CA TRP A 185 -33.55 -4.58 11.38
C TRP A 185 -34.73 -3.69 11.82
N LYS A 186 -35.97 -4.13 11.61
CA LYS A 186 -37.18 -3.44 12.06
C LYS A 186 -37.54 -3.68 13.52
N ARG A 187 -36.84 -4.58 14.23
CA ARG A 187 -37.01 -4.70 15.69
C ARG A 187 -36.49 -3.41 16.33
N THR A 188 -37.32 -2.78 17.14
CA THR A 188 -36.83 -1.81 18.12
C THR A 188 -35.78 -2.54 18.98
N PRO A 189 -34.60 -1.94 19.23
CA PRO A 189 -33.60 -2.59 20.06
C PRO A 189 -34.22 -2.80 21.45
N VAL A 190 -34.57 -4.04 21.75
CA VAL A 190 -35.06 -4.42 23.06
C VAL A 190 -33.85 -4.34 23.97
N SER A 191 -33.74 -3.23 24.70
CA SER A 191 -32.71 -3.08 25.72
C SER A 191 -32.88 -4.22 26.72
N VAL A 192 -31.85 -5.07 26.83
CA VAL A 192 -31.82 -6.23 27.75
C VAL A 192 -32.00 -5.78 29.20
N TRP A 193 -31.58 -4.55 29.52
CA TRP A 193 -31.80 -3.89 30.81
C TRP A 193 -33.27 -3.48 31.04
N ARG A 194 -34.00 -3.17 29.97
CA ARG A 194 -35.42 -2.80 29.98
C ARG A 194 -36.34 -4.01 29.94
N ALA A 195 -35.90 -5.11 29.34
CA ALA A 195 -36.64 -6.38 29.22
C ALA A 195 -36.28 -7.41 30.31
N SER A 196 -35.30 -7.11 31.17
CA SER A 196 -35.06 -7.91 32.36
C SER A 196 -36.32 -7.88 33.24
N PHE A 197 -36.87 -9.05 33.53
CA PHE A 197 -38.03 -9.26 34.41
C PHE A 197 -37.91 -8.56 35.78
N LYS A 198 -36.70 -8.12 36.16
CA LYS A 198 -36.42 -7.35 37.38
C LYS A 198 -36.89 -5.89 37.31
N THR A 199 -37.05 -5.29 36.11
CA THR A 199 -37.50 -3.89 35.93
C THR A 199 -38.92 -3.78 35.36
N MET A 200 -39.45 -4.82 34.72
CA MET A 200 -40.84 -4.94 34.29
C MET A 200 -41.69 -5.62 35.36
N MET A 201 -42.07 -4.87 36.40
CA MET A 201 -43.22 -5.27 37.23
C MET A 201 -44.51 -4.91 36.47
N PRO A 202 -45.41 -5.87 36.16
CA PRO A 202 -46.63 -5.60 35.39
C PRO A 202 -47.52 -4.50 35.99
N ASN A 203 -47.42 -4.26 37.31
CA ASN A 203 -48.20 -3.27 38.04
C ASN A 203 -47.45 -1.96 38.36
N LYS A 204 -46.30 -1.70 37.72
CA LYS A 204 -45.51 -0.51 38.04
C LYS A 204 -46.25 0.79 37.71
N GLU A 205 -47.00 0.84 36.61
CA GLU A 205 -47.75 2.03 36.19
C GLU A 205 -48.94 2.35 37.11
N TYR A 206 -49.56 1.34 37.71
CA TYR A 206 -50.63 1.51 38.71
C TYR A 206 -50.14 2.15 40.02
N ASN A 207 -48.87 1.91 40.39
CA ASN A 207 -48.30 2.43 41.64
C ASN A 207 -47.79 3.88 41.52
N TYR A 208 -47.50 4.37 40.32
CA TYR A 208 -47.06 5.76 40.12
C TYR A 208 -48.22 6.75 40.25
N THR A 209 -49.39 6.43 39.70
CA THR A 209 -50.59 7.28 39.76
C THR A 209 -51.16 7.44 41.17
N LYS A 210 -50.91 6.47 42.07
CA LYS A 210 -51.34 6.52 43.47
C LYS A 210 -50.45 7.37 44.38
N ARG A 211 -49.22 7.70 43.93
CA ARG A 211 -48.25 8.49 44.71
C ARG A 211 -48.29 9.99 44.43
N THR A 212 -48.92 10.40 43.33
CA THR A 212 -49.06 11.80 42.90
C THR A 212 -50.48 12.34 43.14
N ARG A 213 -51.25 11.70 44.02
CA ARG A 213 -52.56 12.18 44.49
C ARG A 213 -52.54 12.34 45.99
#